data_AF-A0A9P6D8E1-F1
#
_entry.id   AF-A0A9P6D8E1-F1
#
_cell.length_a   1.000
_cell.length_b   1.000
_cell.length_c   1.000
_cell.angle_alpha   90.00
_cell.angle_beta   90.00
_cell.angle_gamma   90.00
#
_symmetry.space_group_name_H-M   'P 1'
#
loop_
_entity.id
_entity.type
_entity.pdbx_description
1 polymer ?
#
loop_
_entity_poly.entity_id
_entity_poly.type
_entity_poly.pdbx_seq_one_letter_code
_entity_poly.pdbx_strand_id
1 'polypeptide(L)' 'DPFRAHLIALLSLYEVGPATAPLPRYDGPSDWTTDTILNSLSNFAKRMYDAE' A
#
# COMPACT_ATOMS: atom_id res chain seq x y z
N ASP A 1 6.98 -5.07 14.18
CA ASP A 1 7.62 -4.68 12.91
C ASP A 1 6.80 -3.55 12.28
N PRO A 2 7.35 -2.33 12.15
CA PRO A 2 6.61 -1.16 11.69
C PRO A 2 6.12 -1.32 10.24
N PHE A 3 6.88 -1.99 9.39
CA PHE A 3 6.50 -2.22 8.00
C PHE A 3 5.34 -3.22 7.86
N ARG A 4 5.36 -4.33 8.61
CA ARG A 4 4.27 -5.30 8.64
C ARG A 4 2.95 -4.69 9.11
N ALA A 5 2.98 -3.81 10.12
CA ALA A 5 1.79 -3.08 10.55
C ALA A 5 1.24 -2.17 9.45
N HIS A 6 2.14 -1.49 8.73
CA HIS A 6 1.79 -0.67 7.57
C HIS A 6 1.17 -1.49 6.43
N LEU A 7 1.74 -2.65 6.11
CA LEU A 7 1.19 -3.57 5.09
C LEU A 7 -0.22 -4.04 5.45
N ILE A 8 -0.47 -4.41 6.71
CA ILE A 8 -1.80 -4.81 7.17
C ILE A 8 -2.79 -3.67 6.97
N ALA A 9 -2.44 -2.44 7.38
CA ALA A 9 -3.32 -1.28 7.23
C ALA A 9 -3.63 -0.99 5.75
N LEU A 10 -2.64 -1.08 4.86
CA LEU A 10 -2.83 -0.90 3.42
C LEU A 10 -3.76 -1.97 2.83
N LEU A 11 -3.51 -3.25 3.13
CA LEU A 11 -4.32 -4.35 2.58
C LEU A 11 -5.75 -4.32 3.09
N SER A 12 -5.96 -4.01 4.38
CA SER A 12 -7.29 -3.83 4.93
C SER A 12 -8.04 -2.67 4.28
N LEU A 13 -7.34 -1.61 3.85
CA LEU A 13 -7.97 -0.51 3.11
C LEU A 13 -8.46 -0.96 1.72
N TYR A 14 -7.66 -1.76 1.00
CA TYR A 14 -8.08 -2.32 -0.29
C TYR A 14 -9.23 -3.32 -0.16
N GLU A 15 -9.29 -4.08 0.94
CA GLU A 15 -10.36 -5.04 1.20
C GLU A 15 -11.75 -4.38 1.35
N VAL A 16 -11.78 -3.16 1.89
CA VAL A 16 -13.03 -2.38 2.08
C VAL A 16 -13.55 -1.79 0.76
N GLY A 17 -12.77 -1.88 -0.33
CA GLY A 17 -13.11 -1.35 -1.66
C GLY A 17 -12.46 0.00 -1.94
N PRO A 18 -12.78 0.67 -3.06
CA PRO A 18 -12.21 1.95 -3.44
C PRO A 18 -12.65 3.03 -2.45
N ALA A 19 -11.94 3.08 -1.31
CA ALA A 19 -12.11 4.09 -0.31
C ALA A 19 -11.50 5.37 -0.86
N THR A 20 -12.28 6.44 -0.87
CA THR A 20 -11.82 7.84 -1.03
C THR A 20 -10.83 8.28 0.05
N ALA A 21 -10.41 7.37 0.93
CA ALA A 21 -9.45 7.62 1.99
C ALA A 21 -8.03 7.71 1.41
N PRO A 22 -7.22 8.65 1.90
CA PRO A 22 -5.82 8.73 1.51
C PRO A 22 -5.08 7.45 1.88
N LEU A 23 -4.28 6.92 0.94
CA LEU A 23 -3.43 5.77 1.20
C LEU A 23 -2.49 6.08 2.37
N PRO A 24 -2.35 5.16 3.35
CA PRO A 24 -1.36 5.31 4.41
C PRO A 24 0.02 5.50 3.78
N ARG A 25 0.78 6.50 4.23
CA ARG A 25 2.18 6.68 3.85
C ARG A 25 3.07 5.99 4.88
N TYR A 26 4.09 5.28 4.40
CA TYR A 26 5.11 4.71 5.28
C TYR A 26 6.21 5.75 5.51
N ASP A 27 6.41 6.13 6.77
CA ASP A 27 7.48 7.04 7.23
C ASP A 27 8.54 6.33 8.09
N GLY A 28 8.45 5.00 8.19
CA GLY A 28 9.38 4.20 8.99
C GLY A 28 10.71 3.94 8.29
N PRO A 29 11.65 3.22 8.95
CA PRO A 29 12.88 2.76 8.32
C PRO A 29 12.57 1.94 7.07
N SER A 30 13.14 2.34 5.92
CA SER A 30 13.03 1.59 4.67
C SER A 30 14.38 1.02 4.28
N ASP A 31 14.34 -0.17 3.70
CA ASP A 31 15.42 -0.79 2.96
C ASP A 31 14.97 -1.06 1.52
N TRP A 32 15.88 -1.54 0.69
CA TRP A 32 15.58 -1.85 -0.71
C TRP A 32 14.38 -2.80 -0.88
N THR A 33 14.17 -3.71 0.08
CA THR A 33 13.05 -4.67 0.08
C THR A 33 11.74 -3.94 0.31
N THR A 34 11.71 -3.07 1.34
CA THR A 34 10.58 -2.23 1.73
C THR A 34 10.15 -1.33 0.58
N ASP A 35 11.10 -0.63 -0.04
CA ASP A 35 10.86 0.25 -1.18
C ASP A 35 10.32 -0.52 -2.40
N THR A 36 10.87 -1.71 -2.68
CA THR A 36 10.40 -2.58 -3.78
C THR A 36 8.95 -3.01 -3.58
N ILE A 37 8.58 -3.37 -2.35
CA ILE A 37 7.21 -3.77 -2.01
C ILE A 37 6.25 -2.59 -2.14
N LEU A 38 6.61 -1.41 -1.60
CA LEU A 38 5.78 -0.19 -1.70
C LEU A 38 5.54 0.24 -3.15
N ASN A 39 6.57 0.17 -4.00
CA ASN A 39 6.44 0.46 -5.43
C ASN A 39 5.54 -0.55 -6.15
N SER A 40 5.66 -1.84 -5.82
CA SER A 40 4.82 -2.90 -6.39
C SER A 40 3.35 -2.74 -6.02
N LEU A 41 3.07 -2.41 -4.75
CA LEU A 41 1.71 -2.12 -4.27
C LEU A 41 1.10 -0.89 -4.96
N SER A 42 1.89 0.16 -5.16
CA SER A 42 1.45 1.35 -5.89
C SER A 42 1.07 1.05 -7.34
N ASN A 43 1.81 0.17 -8.00
CA ASN A 43 1.50 -0.29 -9.36
C ASN A 43 0.26 -1.19 -9.40
N PHE A 44 0.07 -2.04 -8.40
CA PHE A 44 -1.13 -2.87 -8.26
C PHE A 44 -2.38 -1.99 -8.10
N ALA A 45 -2.30 -1.01 -7.21
CA ALA A 45 -3.36 -0.03 -6.99
C ALA A 45 -3.76 0.67 -8.30
N LYS A 46 -2.78 1.23 -9.02
CA LYS A 46 -3.01 1.89 -10.32
C LYS A 46 -3.76 0.98 -11.30
N ARG A 47 -3.31 -0.27 -11.45
CA ARG A 47 -3.98 -1.23 -12.36
C ARG A 47 -5.40 -1.59 -11.91
N MET A 48 -5.65 -1.64 -10.61
CA MET A 48 -6.98 -1.91 -10.08
C MET A 48 -7.94 -0.73 -10.34
N TYR A 49 -7.46 0.50 -10.16
CA TYR A 49 -8.24 1.71 -10.45
C TYR A 49 -8.40 2.00 -11.95
N ASP A 50 -7.38 1.74 -12.77
CA ASP A 50 -7.45 1.91 -14.23
C ASP A 50 -8.30 0.82 -14.92
N ALA A 51 -8.62 -0.27 -14.22
CA ALA A 51 -9.46 -1.35 -14.73
C ALA A 51 -10.96 -1.14 -14.48
N GLU A 52 -11.34 -0.08 -13.77
CA GLU A 52 -12.72 0.38 -13.53
C GLU A 52 -13.16 1.42 -14.58
#